data_AF-A0A4R7C4S5-F1
#
_entry.id   AF-A0A4R7C4S5-F1
#
_cell.length_a   1.000
_cell.length_b   1.000
_cell.length_c   1.000
_cell.angle_alpha   90.00
_cell.angle_beta   90.00
_cell.angle_gamma   90.00
#
_symmetry.space_group_name_H-M   'P 1'
#
loop_
_entity.id
_entity.type
_entity.pdbx_description
1 polymer ?
#
loop_
_entity_poly.entity_id
_entity_poly.type
_entity_poly.pdbx_seq_one_letter_code
_entity_poly.pdbx_strand_id
1 'polypeptide(L)'
;MAEDRKAIEEAIQTYLDGLYEGDADKLAFVFHPTSALTSEHEGQVQILPRDAWLDAVRKRPSPQSKSLARADEILSIDQSSATSAFVKVKCQIPPRYFTDYLSLLKIDGRWVVVQKIFTARVEEAAAAANAA
;
A
#
# COMPACT_ATOMS: atom_id res chain seq x y z
N MET A 1 7.20 1.28 22.66
CA MET A 1 7.09 2.59 21.97
C MET A 1 8.18 2.81 20.92
N ALA A 2 9.47 2.99 21.26
CA ALA A 2 10.52 3.16 20.23
C ALA A 2 10.69 1.91 19.34
N GLU A 3 10.67 0.72 19.95
CA GLU A 3 10.68 -0.57 19.23
C GLU A 3 9.42 -0.77 18.38
N ASP A 4 8.25 -0.36 18.87
CA ASP A 4 7.00 -0.45 18.11
C ASP A 4 7.01 0.45 16.89
N ARG A 5 7.51 1.67 17.02
CA ARG A 5 7.64 2.60 15.89
C ARG A 5 8.51 1.99 14.80
N LYS A 6 9.65 1.40 15.16
CA LYS A 6 10.53 0.69 14.21
C LYS A 6 9.82 -0.51 13.58
N ALA A 7 9.10 -1.31 14.37
CA ALA A 7 8.35 -2.45 13.84
C ALA A 7 7.21 -2.04 12.90
N ILE A 8 6.57 -0.89 13.15
CA ILE A 8 5.59 -0.29 12.24
C ILE A 8 6.29 0.11 10.93
N GLU A 9 7.44 0.81 11.00
CA GLU A 9 8.22 1.19 9.82
C GLU A 9 8.63 -0.03 8.99
N GLU A 10 9.09 -1.11 9.63
CA GLU A 10 9.47 -2.36 8.96
C GLU A 10 8.27 -3.06 8.29
N ALA A 11 7.10 -3.08 8.94
CA ALA A 11 5.87 -3.60 8.34
C ALA A 11 5.45 -2.79 7.10
N ILE A 12 5.57 -1.46 7.18
CA ILE A 12 5.25 -0.56 6.08
C ILE A 12 6.27 -0.67 4.94
N GLN A 13 7.55 -0.84 5.26
CA GLN A 13 8.58 -1.10 4.26
C GLN A 13 8.28 -2.41 3.51
N THR A 14 7.93 -3.47 4.24
CA THR A 14 7.53 -4.76 3.64
C THR A 14 6.33 -4.61 2.70
N TYR A 15 5.35 -3.78 3.09
CA TYR A 15 4.21 -3.43 2.24
C TYR A 15 4.65 -2.73 0.94
N LEU A 16 5.50 -1.71 1.04
CA LEU A 16 5.98 -0.94 -0.12
C LEU A 16 6.84 -1.81 -1.05
N ASP A 17 7.67 -2.68 -0.49
CA ASP A 17 8.45 -3.66 -1.25
C ASP A 17 7.53 -4.64 -1.98
N GLY A 18 6.52 -5.19 -1.29
CA GLY A 18 5.53 -6.08 -1.91
C GLY A 18 4.77 -5.43 -3.06
N LEU A 19 4.45 -4.14 -2.96
CA LEU A 19 3.86 -3.38 -4.06
C LEU A 19 4.79 -3.23 -5.26
N TYR A 20 6.05 -2.88 -5.01
CA TYR A 20 7.06 -2.63 -6.04
C TYR A 20 7.46 -3.91 -6.78
N GLU A 21 7.71 -4.97 -6.03
CA GLU A 21 8.14 -6.27 -6.54
C GLU A 21 6.98 -7.10 -7.11
N GLY A 22 5.74 -6.78 -6.73
CA GLY A 22 4.55 -7.59 -7.06
C GLY A 22 4.48 -8.88 -6.25
N ASP A 23 5.11 -8.91 -5.08
CA ASP A 23 5.14 -10.06 -4.18
C ASP A 23 3.89 -10.07 -3.29
N ALA A 24 2.92 -10.89 -3.68
CA ALA A 24 1.67 -11.03 -2.95
C ALA A 24 1.85 -11.70 -1.58
N ASP A 25 2.93 -12.45 -1.34
CA ASP A 25 3.14 -13.14 -0.07
C ASP A 25 3.72 -12.17 0.97
N LYS A 26 4.58 -11.23 0.57
CA LYS A 26 4.95 -10.06 1.40
C LYS A 26 3.72 -9.24 1.80
N LEU A 27 2.83 -8.97 0.85
CA LEU A 27 1.60 -8.24 1.11
C LEU A 27 0.65 -9.03 2.04
N ALA A 28 0.49 -10.34 1.80
CA ALA A 28 -0.31 -11.22 2.65
C ALA A 28 0.22 -11.29 4.07
N PHE A 29 1.55 -11.25 4.24
CA PHE A 29 2.18 -11.22 5.55
C PHE A 29 1.73 -9.99 6.32
N VAL A 30 1.85 -8.78 5.78
CA VAL A 30 1.56 -7.53 6.51
C VAL A 30 0.08 -7.11 6.53
N PHE A 31 -0.82 -7.82 5.84
CA PHE A 31 -2.26 -7.56 5.88
C PHE A 31 -3.02 -8.65 6.63
N HIS A 32 -3.84 -8.25 7.60
CA HIS A 32 -4.71 -9.16 8.32
C HIS A 32 -5.72 -9.84 7.37
N PRO A 33 -6.11 -11.12 7.56
CA PRO A 33 -7.05 -11.82 6.69
C PRO A 33 -8.42 -11.16 6.49
N THR A 34 -8.88 -10.40 7.48
CA THR A 34 -10.15 -9.67 7.40
C THR A 34 -10.04 -8.28 6.78
N SER A 35 -8.84 -7.87 6.35
CA SER A 35 -8.62 -6.53 5.80
C SER A 35 -9.25 -6.38 4.42
N ALA A 36 -9.52 -5.13 4.07
CA ALA A 36 -9.99 -4.75 2.74
C ALA A 36 -9.32 -3.44 2.31
N LEU A 37 -9.29 -3.25 1.00
CA LEU A 37 -8.92 -1.99 0.38
C LEU A 37 -10.21 -1.26 0.03
N THR A 38 -10.34 -0.05 0.54
CA THR A 38 -11.52 0.78 0.35
C THR A 38 -11.14 2.05 -0.40
N SER A 39 -11.93 2.41 -1.40
CA SER A 39 -11.76 3.64 -2.16
C SER A 39 -13.12 4.23 -2.52
N GLU A 40 -13.11 5.50 -2.88
CA GLU A 40 -14.25 6.12 -3.54
C GLU A 40 -14.10 5.96 -5.06
N HIS A 41 -15.21 5.66 -5.74
CA HIS A 41 -15.31 5.65 -7.19
C HIS A 41 -16.71 6.10 -7.61
N GLU A 42 -16.79 7.19 -8.38
CA GLU A 42 -18.04 7.75 -8.92
C GLU A 42 -19.12 8.05 -7.85
N GLY A 43 -18.70 8.60 -6.72
CA GLY A 43 -19.51 8.91 -5.55
C GLY A 43 -19.87 7.70 -4.70
N GLN A 44 -19.35 6.51 -5.00
CA GLN A 44 -19.69 5.27 -4.30
C GLN A 44 -18.48 4.67 -3.58
N VAL A 45 -18.74 4.01 -2.45
CA VAL A 45 -17.72 3.25 -1.73
C VAL A 45 -17.48 1.93 -2.43
N GLN A 46 -16.24 1.70 -2.84
CA GLN A 46 -15.77 0.43 -3.37
C GLN A 46 -14.94 -0.30 -2.33
N ILE A 47 -15.21 -1.58 -2.14
CA ILE A 47 -14.50 -2.45 -1.20
C ILE A 47 -13.92 -3.63 -1.99
N LEU A 48 -12.61 -3.79 -1.92
CA LEU A 48 -11.88 -4.91 -2.48
C LEU A 48 -11.32 -5.77 -1.34
N PRO A 49 -11.84 -7.00 -1.12
CA PRO A 49 -11.28 -7.91 -0.12
C PRO A 49 -9.79 -8.18 -0.37
N ARG A 50 -9.01 -8.33 0.71
CA ARG A 50 -7.55 -8.56 0.63
C ARG A 50 -7.20 -9.66 -0.36
N ASP A 51 -7.83 -10.83 -0.27
CA ASP A 51 -7.43 -11.99 -1.08
C ASP A 51 -7.69 -11.78 -2.57
N ALA A 52 -8.79 -11.08 -2.92
CA ALA A 52 -9.05 -10.68 -4.30
C ALA A 52 -8.01 -9.68 -4.82
N TRP A 53 -7.56 -8.75 -3.97
CA TRP A 53 -6.45 -7.85 -4.30
C TRP A 53 -5.13 -8.58 -4.48
N LEU A 54 -4.79 -9.52 -3.60
CA LEU A 54 -3.57 -10.34 -3.69
C LEU A 54 -3.54 -11.17 -4.98
N ASP A 55 -4.67 -11.75 -5.37
CA ASP A 55 -4.78 -12.47 -6.64
C ASP A 55 -4.56 -11.55 -7.84
N ALA A 56 -5.03 -10.30 -7.78
CA ALA A 56 -4.76 -9.30 -8.81
C ALA A 56 -3.28 -8.87 -8.83
N VAL A 57 -2.61 -8.83 -7.67
CA VAL A 57 -1.16 -8.58 -7.58
C VAL A 57 -0.38 -9.71 -8.26
N ARG A 58 -0.70 -10.98 -7.99
CA ARG A 58 -0.02 -12.14 -8.59
C ARG A 58 -0.11 -12.19 -10.12
N LYS A 59 -1.22 -11.70 -10.67
CA LYS A 59 -1.52 -11.80 -12.12
C LYS A 59 -0.98 -10.63 -12.95
N ARG A 60 -0.65 -9.50 -12.33
CA ARG A 60 -0.15 -8.31 -13.06
C ARG A 60 1.37 -8.31 -13.13
N PRO A 61 1.97 -7.81 -14.23
CA PRO A 61 3.40 -7.49 -14.23
C PRO A 61 3.71 -6.46 -13.14
N SER A 62 4.73 -6.72 -12.33
CA SER A 62 5.13 -5.83 -11.25
C SER A 62 5.79 -4.54 -11.74
N PRO A 63 5.75 -3.45 -10.96
CA PRO A 63 6.55 -2.25 -11.24
C PRO A 63 8.02 -2.57 -11.47
N GLN A 64 8.62 -3.43 -10.64
CA GLN A 64 10.00 -3.88 -10.77
C GLN A 64 10.26 -4.60 -12.10
N SER A 65 9.40 -5.55 -12.50
CA SER A 65 9.53 -6.29 -13.77
C SER A 65 9.45 -5.38 -15.01
N LYS A 66 8.80 -4.22 -14.85
CA LYS A 66 8.68 -3.17 -15.87
C LYS A 66 9.75 -2.09 -15.75
N SER A 67 10.69 -2.24 -14.82
CA SER A 67 11.73 -1.24 -14.51
C SER A 67 11.15 0.15 -14.25
N LEU A 68 9.96 0.24 -13.65
CA LEU A 68 9.35 1.51 -13.29
C LEU A 68 10.11 2.14 -12.13
N ALA A 69 10.17 3.48 -12.12
CA ALA A 69 10.76 4.23 -11.03
C ALA A 69 10.02 3.94 -9.72
N ARG A 70 10.78 3.72 -8.65
CA ARG A 70 10.25 3.57 -7.30
C ARG A 70 10.22 4.94 -6.63
N ALA A 71 9.05 5.38 -6.17
CA ALA A 71 8.89 6.58 -5.37
C ALA A 71 7.80 6.36 -4.33
N ASP A 72 8.21 5.77 -3.22
CA ASP A 72 7.39 5.56 -2.03
C ASP A 72 8.00 6.23 -0.81
N GLU A 73 7.13 6.66 0.12
CA GLU A 73 7.54 7.39 1.31
C GLU A 73 6.48 7.24 2.41
N ILE A 74 6.94 7.10 3.66
CA ILE A 74 6.08 7.26 4.83
C ILE A 74 5.91 8.75 5.10
N LEU A 75 4.68 9.24 5.00
CA LEU A 75 4.34 10.65 5.19
C LEU A 75 4.05 10.97 6.67
N SER A 76 3.44 10.03 7.40
CA SER A 76 3.18 10.19 8.83
C SER A 76 2.93 8.85 9.51
N ILE A 77 3.33 8.76 10.78
CA ILE A 77 2.97 7.65 11.68
C ILE A 77 2.34 8.27 12.93
N ASP A 78 1.13 7.84 13.25
CA ASP A 78 0.43 8.15 14.50
C ASP A 78 0.22 6.85 15.27
N GLN A 79 0.85 6.71 16.43
CA GLN A 79 0.68 5.55 17.31
C GLN A 79 -0.09 5.98 18.56
N SER A 80 -1.39 5.68 18.59
CA SER A 80 -2.28 6.09 19.67
C SER A 80 -2.26 5.14 20.87
N SER A 81 -1.75 3.91 20.72
CA SER A 81 -1.61 2.95 21.81
C SER A 81 -0.49 1.92 21.57
N ALA A 82 -0.28 1.02 22.53
CA ALA A 82 0.63 -0.11 22.37
C ALA A 82 0.21 -1.10 21.26
N THR A 83 -1.04 -1.02 20.79
CA THR A 83 -1.63 -1.98 19.84
C THR A 83 -2.30 -1.33 18.64
N SER A 84 -2.35 0.00 18.55
CA SER A 84 -3.04 0.72 17.47
C SER A 84 -2.15 1.80 16.88
N ALA A 85 -2.09 1.84 15.55
CA ALA A 85 -1.37 2.86 14.81
C ALA A 85 -2.07 3.20 13.49
N PHE A 86 -1.78 4.38 12.97
CA PHE A 86 -2.21 4.86 11.68
C PHE A 86 -1.01 5.37 10.89
N VAL A 87 -0.88 4.93 9.65
CA VAL A 87 0.22 5.32 8.78
C VAL A 87 -0.32 5.88 7.49
N LYS A 88 0.19 7.05 7.09
CA LYS A 88 -0.05 7.61 5.76
C LYS A 88 1.20 7.40 4.92
N VAL A 89 1.04 6.85 3.73
CA VAL A 89 2.15 6.70 2.78
C VAL A 89 1.77 7.24 1.41
N LYS A 90 2.77 7.59 0.60
CA LYS A 90 2.62 7.69 -0.85
C LYS A 90 3.39 6.56 -1.51
N CYS A 91 2.88 6.08 -2.65
CA CYS A 91 3.59 5.13 -3.51
C CYS A 91 3.08 5.29 -4.95
N GLN A 92 3.75 4.64 -5.90
CA GLN A 92 3.38 4.75 -7.31
C GLN A 92 3.49 3.42 -8.05
N ILE A 93 2.57 3.24 -8.99
CA ILE A 93 2.63 2.25 -10.06
C ILE A 93 2.22 3.01 -11.33
N PRO A 94 3.14 3.79 -11.94
CA PRO A 94 2.82 4.64 -13.07
C PRO A 94 2.01 3.90 -14.14
N PRO A 95 0.93 4.52 -14.67
CA PRO A 95 0.55 5.95 -14.52
C PRO A 95 -0.21 6.30 -13.23
N ARG A 96 -0.35 5.38 -12.27
CA ARG A 96 -1.11 5.61 -11.02
C ARG A 96 -0.22 6.00 -9.85
N TYR A 97 -0.65 7.01 -9.11
CA TYR A 97 0.02 7.54 -7.92
C TYR A 97 -0.95 7.52 -6.76
N PHE A 98 -0.55 6.91 -5.65
CA PHE A 98 -1.42 6.57 -4.53
C PHE A 98 -1.06 7.38 -3.30
N THR A 99 -2.08 7.79 -2.55
CA THR A 99 -1.95 8.11 -1.13
C THR A 99 -2.78 7.09 -0.36
N ASP A 100 -2.10 6.29 0.45
CA ASP A 100 -2.74 5.27 1.26
C ASP A 100 -2.79 5.71 2.73
N TYR A 101 -3.92 5.41 3.35
CA TYR A 101 -4.20 5.54 4.76
C TYR A 101 -4.36 4.13 5.34
N LEU A 102 -3.43 3.73 6.19
CA LEU A 102 -3.31 2.38 6.70
C LEU A 102 -3.60 2.39 8.20
N SER A 103 -4.65 1.70 8.62
CA SER A 103 -4.90 1.42 10.04
C SER A 103 -4.28 0.09 10.39
N LEU A 104 -3.41 0.09 11.41
CA LEU A 104 -2.67 -1.08 11.86
C LEU A 104 -3.09 -1.47 13.28
N LEU A 105 -3.11 -2.77 13.53
CA LEU A 105 -3.19 -3.35 14.86
C LEU A 105 -1.98 -4.25 15.14
N LYS A 106 -1.60 -4.33 16.42
CA LYS A 106 -0.62 -5.31 16.90
C LYS A 106 -1.35 -6.59 17.32
N ILE A 107 -1.24 -7.64 16.53
CA ILE A 107 -1.88 -8.94 16.75
C ILE A 107 -0.77 -9.99 16.92
N ASP A 108 -0.84 -10.80 17.98
CA ASP A 108 0.17 -11.82 18.31
C ASP A 108 1.62 -11.29 18.26
N GLY A 109 1.81 -10.08 18.79
CA GLY A 109 3.11 -9.40 18.85
C GLY A 109 3.55 -8.71 17.55
N ARG A 110 2.76 -8.78 16.47
CA ARG A 110 3.12 -8.27 15.14
C ARG A 110 2.19 -7.18 14.65
N TRP A 111 2.74 -6.14 14.05
CA TRP A 111 1.97 -5.08 13.41
C TRP A 111 1.46 -5.53 12.05
N VAL A 112 0.14 -5.43 11.85
CA VAL A 112 -0.53 -5.78 10.60
C VAL A 112 -1.53 -4.70 10.20
N VAL A 113 -1.66 -4.45 8.91
CA VAL A 113 -2.69 -3.59 8.34
C VAL A 113 -4.03 -4.31 8.43
N VAL A 114 -5.00 -3.69 9.10
CA VAL A 114 -6.37 -4.23 9.25
C VAL A 114 -7.38 -3.50 8.36
N GLN A 115 -7.08 -2.28 7.92
CA GLN A 115 -7.86 -1.50 6.96
C GLN A 115 -6.94 -0.63 6.11
N LYS A 116 -7.23 -0.53 4.81
CA LYS A 116 -6.60 0.42 3.90
C LYS A 116 -7.67 1.27 3.22
N ILE A 117 -7.54 2.59 3.30
CA ILE A 117 -8.26 3.53 2.44
C ILE A 117 -7.26 4.18 1.50
N PHE A 118 -7.59 4.37 0.23
CA PHE A 118 -6.68 5.05 -0.68
C PHE A 118 -7.39 5.97 -1.66
N THR A 119 -6.64 6.96 -2.15
CA THR A 119 -6.95 7.69 -3.37
C THR A 119 -5.84 7.43 -4.39
N ALA A 120 -6.23 7.33 -5.66
CA ALA A 120 -5.33 7.16 -6.77
C ALA A 120 -5.53 8.30 -7.76
N ARG A 121 -4.45 8.98 -8.13
CA ARG A 121 -4.41 9.89 -9.27
C ARG A 121 -3.79 9.16 -10.45
N VAL A 122 -4.36 9.37 -11.62
CA VAL A 122 -3.78 8.91 -12.88
C VAL A 122 -3.13 10.12 -13.52
N GLU A 123 -1.85 10.04 -13.82
CA GLU A 123 -1.19 11.02 -14.69
C GLU A 123 -0.91 10.32 -16.01
N GLU A 124 -1.46 10.84 -17.10
CA GLU A 124 -1.08 10.38 -18.42
C GLU A 124 0.40 10.68 -18.62
N ALA A 125 1.16 9.69 -19.11
CA ALA A 125 2.50 9.97 -19.58
C ALA A 125 2.39 11.12 -20.57
N ALA A 126 3.14 12.21 -20.36
CA ALA A 126 3.28 13.24 -21.37
C ALA A 126 3.59 12.49 -22.67
N ALA A 127 2.68 12.59 -23.64
CA ALA A 127 2.90 12.04 -24.97
C ALA A 127 4.31 12.44 -25.35
N ALA A 128 5.12 11.51 -25.84
CA ALA A 128 6.46 11.80 -26.34
C ALA A 128 6.33 12.84 -27.46
N ALA A 129 6.23 14.11 -27.09
CA ALA A 129 6.26 15.28 -27.94
C ALA A 129 7.73 15.60 -28.20
N ASN A 130 8.42 14.60 -28.73
CA ASN A 130 9.58 14.72 -29.60
C ASN A 130 9.26 13.82 -30.80
N ALA A 131 8.26 14.27 -31.55
CA ALA A 131 7.96 13.80 -32.89
C ALA A 131 7.49 15.01 -33.72
N ALA A 132 8.41 15.95 -33.96
CA ALA A 132 8.48 16.84 -35.12
C ALA A 132 9.82 17.60 -35.07
#